data_AF-A0A944BQF4-F1
#
_entry.id   AF-A0A944BQF4-F1
#
_cell.length_a   1.000
_cell.length_b   1.000
_cell.length_c   1.000
_cell.angle_alpha   90.00
_cell.angle_beta   90.00
_cell.angle_gamma   90.00
#
_symmetry.space_group_name_H-M   'P 1'
#
loop_
_entity.id
_entity.type
_entity.pdbx_description
1 polymer ?
#
loop_
_entity_poly.entity_id
_entity_poly.type
_entity_poly.pdbx_seq_one_letter_code
_entity_poly.pdbx_strand_id
1 'polypeptide(L)' 'DNACEKAQALIKNVNGVAEINDLQCHTYGDRKIIAAEITVTCGTAKETVELTKLLKSIIKDKLGYDLQITVGGVL' A
#
# COMPACT_ATOMS: atom_id res chain seq x y z
N ASP A 1 13.64 6.90 11.21
CA ASP A 1 13.37 6.16 9.97
C ASP A 1 11.86 6.19 9.76
N ASN A 2 11.35 7.04 8.85
CA ASN A 2 9.89 7.32 8.72
C ASN A 2 9.29 6.68 7.45
N ALA A 3 9.81 5.53 7.03
CA ALA A 3 9.31 4.83 5.84
C ALA A 3 7.81 4.54 5.94
N CYS A 4 7.31 4.16 7.12
CA CYS A 4 5.91 3.88 7.36
C CYS A 4 5.02 5.11 7.22
N GLU A 5 5.37 6.23 7.87
CA GLU A 5 4.60 7.46 7.74
C GLU A 5 4.56 7.98 6.30
N LYS A 6 5.71 7.89 5.59
CA LYS A 6 5.77 8.27 4.17
C LYS A 6 4.93 7.34 3.31
N ALA A 7 4.97 6.04 3.56
CA ALA A 7 4.17 5.07 2.83
C ALA A 7 2.68 5.28 3.08
N GLN A 8 2.27 5.51 4.33
CA GLN A 8 0.90 5.84 4.68
C GLN A 8 0.41 7.08 3.95
N ALA A 9 1.21 8.16 3.92
CA ALA A 9 0.88 9.37 3.19
C ALA A 9 0.76 9.13 1.68
N LEU A 10 1.65 8.32 1.09
CA LEU A 10 1.59 7.98 -0.33
C LEU A 10 0.34 7.14 -0.66
N ILE A 11 0.07 6.09 0.12
CA ILE A 11 -1.08 5.19 -0.09
C ILE A 11 -2.40 5.95 0.06
N LYS A 12 -2.54 6.79 1.10
CA LYS A 12 -3.76 7.56 1.37
C LYS A 12 -4.08 8.60 0.28
N ASN A 13 -3.06 9.09 -0.43
CA ASN A 13 -3.26 10.05 -1.51
C ASN A 13 -3.69 9.42 -2.85
N VAL A 14 -3.72 8.09 -2.95
CA VAL A 14 -4.16 7.41 -4.18
C VAL A 14 -5.68 7.31 -4.20
N ASN A 15 -6.27 7.82 -5.27
CA ASN A 15 -7.71 7.70 -5.51
C ASN A 15 -8.12 6.22 -5.59
N GLY A 16 -9.17 5.85 -4.85
CA GLY A 16 -9.64 4.47 -4.72
C GLY A 16 -9.24 3.78 -3.41
N VAL A 17 -8.35 4.39 -2.60
CA VAL A 17 -8.09 3.94 -1.22
C VAL A 17 -9.04 4.67 -0.27
N ALA A 18 -9.86 3.93 0.46
CA ALA A 18 -10.75 4.48 1.48
C ALA A 18 -10.02 4.62 2.82
N GLU A 19 -9.40 3.53 3.28
CA GLU A 19 -8.82 3.41 4.61
C GLU A 19 -7.56 2.55 4.60
N ILE A 20 -6.70 2.76 5.60
CA ILE A 20 -5.50 1.97 5.88
C ILE A 20 -5.62 1.50 7.33
N ASN A 21 -5.73 0.19 7.54
CA ASN A 21 -6.09 -0.39 8.85
C ASN A 21 -4.86 -0.85 9.64
N ASP A 22 -3.94 -1.56 8.98
CA ASP A 22 -2.72 -2.07 9.59
C ASP A 22 -1.56 -1.78 8.65
N LEU A 23 -0.60 -0.95 9.07
CA LEU A 23 0.57 -0.60 8.27
C LEU A 23 1.84 -0.87 9.08
N GLN A 24 2.67 -1.76 8.55
CA GLN A 24 3.87 -2.25 9.22
C GLN A 24 5.05 -2.15 8.27
N CYS A 25 6.20 -1.72 8.79
CA CYS A 25 7.44 -1.64 8.04
C CYS A 25 8.47 -2.56 8.65
N HIS A 26 9.01 -3.43 7.81
CA HIS A 26 9.97 -4.44 8.20
C HIS A 26 11.23 -4.30 7.35
N THR A 27 12.39 -4.44 7.97
CA THR A 27 13.67 -4.50 7.27
C THR A 27 14.37 -5.81 7.65
N TYR A 28 14.60 -6.67 6.67
CA TYR A 28 15.24 -7.98 6.82
C TYR A 28 16.53 -8.01 6.01
N GLY A 29 17.66 -7.66 6.63
CA GLY A 29 18.92 -7.47 5.93
C GLY A 29 18.78 -6.37 4.87
N ASP A 30 19.01 -6.72 3.61
CA ASP A 30 18.87 -5.80 2.48
C ASP A 30 17.42 -5.61 2.00
N ARG A 31 16.48 -6.46 2.45
CA ARG A 31 15.09 -6.41 2.03
C ARG A 31 14.28 -5.45 2.89
N LYS A 32 13.56 -4.55 2.24
CA LYS A 32 12.72 -3.53 2.84
C LYS A 32 11.27 -3.79 2.44
N ILE A 33 10.41 -4.11 3.39
CA ILE A 33 9.03 -4.53 3.15
C ILE A 33 8.08 -3.61 3.91
N ILE A 34 7.02 -3.18 3.24
CA ILE A 34 5.86 -2.54 3.88
C ILE A 34 4.67 -3.47 3.70
N ALA A 35 4.06 -3.89 4.80
CA ALA A 35 2.80 -4.62 4.79
C ALA A 35 1.67 -3.64 5.12
N ALA A 36 0.60 -3.65 4.35
CA ALA A 36 -0.55 -2.78 4.55
C ALA A 36 -1.86 -3.56 4.36
N GLU A 37 -2.79 -3.42 5.29
CA GLU A 37 -4.20 -3.73 5.06
C GLU A 37 -4.95 -2.46 4.66
N ILE A 38 -5.67 -2.51 3.54
CA ILE A 38 -6.43 -1.37 3.02
C ILE A 38 -7.88 -1.74 2.73
N THR A 39 -8.75 -0.75 2.87
CA THR A 39 -10.11 -0.76 2.32
C THR A 39 -10.09 0.05 1.02
N VAL A 40 -10.68 -0.48 -0.05
CA VAL A 40 -10.75 0.22 -1.34
C VAL A 40 -12.19 0.56 -1.69
N THR A 41 -12.39 1.62 -2.47
CA THR A 41 -13.72 2.02 -2.99
C THR A 41 -14.01 1.45 -4.38
N CYS A 42 -13.10 0.64 -4.92
CA CYS A 42 -13.20 0.10 -6.26
C CYS A 42 -14.24 -1.02 -6.32
N GLY A 43 -15.28 -0.89 -7.15
CA GLY A 43 -16.38 -1.85 -7.20
C GLY A 43 -16.05 -3.19 -7.88
N THR A 44 -14.89 -3.32 -8.52
CA THR A 44 -14.50 -4.55 -9.23
C THR A 44 -13.13 -5.10 -8.83
N ALA A 45 -12.98 -6.42 -8.96
CA ALA A 45 -11.70 -7.10 -8.74
C ALA A 45 -10.60 -6.60 -9.71
N LYS A 46 -10.96 -6.25 -10.95
CA LYS A 46 -10.01 -5.72 -11.95
C LYS A 46 -9.44 -4.37 -11.50
N GLU A 47 -10.29 -3.44 -11.06
CA GLU A 47 -9.86 -2.13 -10.56
C GLU A 47 -9.01 -2.28 -9.30
N THR A 48 -9.36 -3.21 -8.42
CA THR A 48 -8.57 -3.52 -7.22
C THR A 48 -7.16 -4.02 -7.59
N VAL A 49 -7.03 -4.88 -8.59
CA VAL A 49 -5.72 -5.35 -9.08
C VAL A 49 -4.89 -4.20 -9.67
N GLU A 50 -5.50 -3.33 -10.46
CA GLU A 50 -4.78 -2.19 -11.03
C GLU A 50 -4.36 -1.16 -9.96
N LEU A 51 -5.24 -0.89 -8.98
CA LEU A 51 -4.93 -0.04 -7.84
C LEU A 51 -3.78 -0.60 -7.01
N THR A 52 -3.81 -1.90 -6.68
CA THR A 52 -2.73 -2.53 -5.90
C THR A 52 -1.39 -2.53 -6.64
N LYS A 53 -1.38 -2.71 -7.98
CA LYS A 53 -0.17 -2.56 -8.80
C LYS A 53 0.37 -1.12 -8.77
N LEU A 54 -0.51 -0.14 -8.89
CA LEU A 54 -0.15 1.28 -8.82
C LEU A 54 0.51 1.61 -7.48
N LEU A 55 -0.13 1.21 -6.37
CA LEU A 55 0.39 1.42 -5.02
C LEU A 55 1.77 0.77 -4.82
N LYS A 56 1.95 -0.48 -5.29
CA LYS A 56 3.24 -1.17 -5.24
C LYS A 56 4.33 -0.42 -5.99
N SER A 57 4.01 0.11 -7.18
CA SER A 57 4.96 0.86 -7.99
C SER A 57 5.36 2.17 -7.32
N ILE A 58 4.38 2.92 -6.78
CA ILE A 58 4.64 4.18 -6.06
C ILE A 58 5.58 3.96 -4.86
N ILE A 59 5.31 2.95 -4.03
CA ILE A 59 6.13 2.68 -2.84
C ILE A 59 7.54 2.24 -3.23
N LYS A 60 7.66 1.39 -4.27
CA LYS A 60 8.96 0.95 -4.76
C LYS A 60 9.78 2.11 -5.33
N ASP A 61 9.16 2.96 -6.16
CA ASP A 61 9.86 4.07 -6.81
C ASP A 61 10.23 5.19 -5.83
N LYS A 62 9.36 5.49 -4.85
CA LYS A 62 9.57 6.61 -3.93
C LYS A 62 10.37 6.24 -2.69
N LEU A 63 10.24 5.01 -2.21
CA LEU A 63 10.84 4.59 -0.94
C LEU A 63 11.86 3.46 -1.10
N GLY A 64 11.84 2.71 -2.22
CA GLY A 64 12.68 1.53 -2.40
C GLY A 64 12.23 0.33 -1.57
N TYR A 65 10.97 0.29 -1.14
CA TYR A 65 10.37 -0.81 -0.38
C TYR A 65 9.47 -1.66 -1.30
N ASP A 66 9.42 -2.95 -1.04
CA ASP A 66 8.38 -3.81 -1.60
C ASP A 66 7.11 -3.69 -0.75
N LEU A 67 5.97 -3.43 -1.40
CA LEU A 67 4.68 -3.29 -0.74
C LEU A 67 3.87 -4.59 -0.86
N GLN A 68 3.45 -5.13 0.28
CA GLN A 68 2.50 -6.23 0.39
C GLN A 68 1.16 -5.66 0.87
N ILE A 69 0.11 -5.89 0.09
CA ILE A 69 -1.23 -5.35 0.37
C ILE A 69 -2.20 -6.50 0.57
N THR A 70 -2.95 -6.43 1.66
CA THR A 70 -4.18 -7.21 1.87
C THR A 70 -5.37 -6.27 1.72
N VAL A 71 -6.39 -6.66 0.96
CA VAL A 71 -7.63 -5.88 0.82
C VAL A 71 -8.65 -6.45 1.79
N GLY A 72 -8.91 -5.71 2.88
CA GLY A 72 -9.80 -6.14 3.98
C GLY A 72 -11.28 -5.91 3.71
N GLY A 73 -11.61 -5.04 2.75
CA GLY A 73 -12.98 -4.73 2.37
C GLY A 73 -13.09 -3.89 1.09
N VAL A 74 -14.27 -3.96 0.48
CA VAL A 74 -14.68 -3.11 -0.65
C VAL A 74 -15.95 -2.39 -0.21
N LEU A 75 -15.95 -1.05 -0.32
CA LEU A 75 -17.10 -0.19 -0.02
C LEU A 75 -18.00 0.01 -1.23
#